data_AF-A0A1H5NRN9-F1
#
_entry.id   AF-A0A1H5NRN9-F1
#
_cell.length_a   1.000
_cell.length_b   1.000
_cell.length_c   1.000
_cell.angle_alpha   90.00
_cell.angle_beta   90.00
_cell.angle_gamma   90.00
#
_symmetry.space_group_name_H-M   'P 1'
#
loop_
_entity.id
_entity.type
_entity.pdbx_description
1 polymer ?
#
loop_
_entity_poly.entity_id
_entity_poly.type
_entity_poly.pdbx_seq_one_letter_code
_entity_poly.pdbx_strand_id
1 'polypeptide(L)'
;MAERHHTKGAGLDTPMELKSRLLPSLTSDPDFFGRFAERFARYMGTANFLLYMTIFVVVWIAINVIGLFGLRWDPYPFILLNLFFSTQASYAAPLILLAQNRQDDRDRVQIEQDRSRNERNLADTEYLTREVAALRISLREVATRDFVRSELRSLLEELIAHQDEDDARDGRDNHRHPGTSSMKSVSAKNGNNKRPTNS
;
A
#
# COMPACT_ATOMS: atom_id res chain seq x y z
N MET A 1 1.88 68.61 1.99
CA MET A 1 1.54 67.43 1.16
C MET A 1 2.83 66.67 0.91
N ALA A 2 3.04 65.43 1.30
CA ALA A 2 2.29 64.47 2.10
C ALA A 2 3.33 63.44 2.61
N GLU A 3 2.99 62.77 3.70
CA GLU A 3 3.73 61.70 4.35
C GLU A 3 4.39 60.68 3.42
N ARG A 4 5.60 60.24 3.79
CA ARG A 4 6.10 58.91 3.46
C ARG A 4 6.15 58.07 4.73
N HIS A 5 5.02 57.45 5.05
CA HIS A 5 4.99 56.25 5.88
C HIS A 5 5.49 55.08 5.03
N HIS A 6 6.59 54.45 5.45
CA HIS A 6 6.84 53.06 5.12
C HIS A 6 7.42 52.36 6.34
N THR A 7 6.52 51.65 7.02
CA THR A 7 6.77 50.65 8.03
C THR A 7 7.60 49.51 7.45
N LYS A 8 8.71 49.16 8.12
CA LYS A 8 9.29 47.81 8.03
C LYS A 8 9.30 47.26 9.44
N GLY A 9 8.41 46.30 9.67
CA GLY A 9 8.30 45.58 10.93
C GLY A 9 9.62 44.89 11.25
N ALA A 10 10.12 45.14 12.46
CA ALA A 10 11.16 44.38 13.10
C ALA A 10 10.59 43.00 13.47
N GLY A 11 10.57 42.08 12.51
CA GLY A 11 10.45 40.66 12.79
C GLY A 11 11.81 40.15 13.23
N LEU A 12 12.06 40.17 14.54
CA LEU A 12 13.27 39.63 15.16
C LEU A 12 12.89 38.65 16.26
N ASP A 13 11.99 37.72 15.91
CA ASP A 13 11.73 36.51 16.68
C ASP A 13 12.55 35.36 16.10
N THR A 14 13.88 35.46 16.18
CA THR A 14 14.73 34.28 16.13
C THR A 14 15.06 33.92 17.57
N PRO A 15 14.46 32.85 18.14
CA PRO A 15 14.87 32.38 19.44
C PRO A 15 16.35 32.01 19.35
N MET A 16 17.12 32.65 20.22
CA MET A 16 18.57 32.49 20.34
C MET A 16 18.84 31.04 20.78
N GLU A 17 19.21 30.17 19.84
CA GLU A 17 19.63 28.81 20.17
C GLU A 17 20.92 28.88 20.99
N LEU A 18 20.77 28.63 22.29
CA LEU A 18 21.83 28.61 23.28
C LEU A 18 22.79 27.47 22.92
N LYS A 19 23.85 27.82 22.20
CA LYS A 19 24.91 26.90 21.74
C LYS A 19 25.77 26.46 22.93
N SER A 20 25.25 25.59 23.80
CA SER A 20 26.01 24.94 24.87
C SER A 20 26.84 23.77 24.32
N ARG A 21 27.81 24.06 23.44
CA ARG A 21 28.85 23.09 23.07
C ARG A 21 30.06 23.26 23.97
N LEU A 22 29.96 22.75 25.20
CA LEU A 22 31.08 22.63 26.15
C LEU A 22 31.29 21.20 26.65
N LEU A 23 30.62 20.22 26.06
CA LEU A 23 30.89 18.81 26.33
C LEU A 23 31.73 18.25 25.16
N PRO A 24 32.90 17.65 25.43
CA PRO A 24 33.54 16.81 24.44
C PRO A 24 32.54 15.71 24.12
N SER A 25 32.07 15.67 22.87
CA SER A 25 31.30 14.53 22.42
C SER A 25 32.21 13.32 22.56
N LEU A 26 31.93 12.47 23.54
CA LEU A 26 32.37 11.08 23.58
C LEU A 26 31.65 10.37 22.42
N THR A 27 31.99 10.76 21.19
CA THR A 27 31.59 10.08 19.96
C THR A 27 32.40 8.79 19.92
N SER A 28 32.02 7.86 20.79
CA SER A 28 32.31 6.44 20.63
C SER A 28 31.89 6.07 19.20
N ASP A 29 32.83 5.49 18.46
CA ASP A 29 32.71 5.18 17.04
C ASP A 29 31.37 4.45 16.76
N PRO A 30 30.40 5.12 16.10
CA PRO A 30 29.06 4.60 15.94
C PRO A 30 29.00 3.31 15.12
N ASP A 31 30.00 3.01 14.28
CA ASP A 31 29.93 1.90 13.34
C ASP A 31 30.39 0.56 13.94
N PHE A 32 31.21 0.59 14.99
CA PHE A 32 31.62 -0.62 15.72
C PHE A 32 30.46 -1.17 16.57
N PHE A 33 29.83 -0.31 17.36
CA PHE A 33 28.74 -0.70 18.25
C PHE A 33 27.47 -1.09 17.49
N GLY A 34 27.16 -0.46 16.35
CA GLY A 34 26.01 -0.83 15.53
C GLY A 34 26.09 -2.27 15.01
N ARG A 35 27.27 -2.68 14.52
CA ARG A 35 27.52 -4.05 14.06
C ARG A 35 27.50 -5.06 15.22
N PHE A 36 28.01 -4.67 16.39
CA PHE A 36 27.98 -5.49 17.59
C PHE A 36 26.54 -5.71 18.10
N ALA A 37 25.73 -4.66 18.18
CA ALA A 37 24.33 -4.75 18.60
C ALA A 37 23.50 -5.62 17.65
N GLU A 38 23.69 -5.49 16.33
CA GLU A 38 23.00 -6.35 15.35
C GLU A 38 23.41 -7.82 15.47
N ARG A 39 24.67 -8.10 15.82
CA ARG A 39 25.16 -9.46 16.08
C ARG A 39 24.58 -10.01 17.39
N PHE A 40 24.55 -9.19 18.45
CA PHE A 40 23.98 -9.54 19.74
C PHE A 40 22.47 -9.78 19.68
N ALA A 41 21.73 -8.95 18.95
CA ALA A 41 20.30 -9.12 18.75
C ALA A 41 19.98 -10.43 18.03
N ARG A 42 20.72 -10.74 16.95
CA ARG A 42 20.60 -12.04 16.26
C ARG A 42 20.98 -13.22 17.16
N TYR A 43 21.99 -13.04 18.01
CA TYR A 43 22.45 -14.08 18.92
C TYR A 43 21.43 -14.36 20.04
N MET A 44 20.87 -13.33 20.67
CA MET A 44 19.84 -13.47 21.72
C MET A 44 18.48 -13.95 21.19
N GLY A 45 18.12 -13.63 19.95
CA GLY A 45 16.86 -14.07 19.33
C GLY A 45 16.82 -15.55 18.93
N THR A 46 17.93 -16.28 19.06
CA THR A 46 18.04 -17.68 18.64
C THR A 46 17.93 -18.62 19.85
N ALA A 47 17.12 -19.69 19.75
CA ALA A 47 16.96 -20.71 20.81
C ALA A 47 18.29 -21.37 21.25
N ASN A 48 19.32 -21.31 20.39
CA ASN A 48 20.67 -21.80 20.66
C ASN A 48 21.37 -21.07 21.83
N PHE A 49 21.08 -19.79 22.08
CA PHE A 49 21.68 -19.06 23.20
C PHE A 49 21.24 -19.63 24.55
N LEU A 50 19.93 -19.86 24.71
CA LEU A 50 19.36 -20.46 25.92
C LEU A 50 19.93 -21.86 26.14
N LEU A 51 20.01 -22.67 25.08
CA LEU A 51 20.58 -24.01 25.15
C LEU A 51 22.04 -23.99 25.61
N TYR A 52 22.88 -23.12 25.05
CA TYR A 52 24.28 -22.97 25.46
C TYR A 52 24.40 -22.54 26.94
N MET A 53 23.60 -21.57 27.38
CA MET A 53 23.59 -21.11 28.77
C MET A 53 23.15 -22.21 29.74
N THR A 54 22.12 -22.99 29.38
CA THR A 54 21.70 -24.14 30.21
C THR A 54 22.79 -25.19 30.30
N ILE A 55 23.44 -25.54 29.18
CA ILE A 55 24.56 -26.50 29.18
C ILE A 55 25.70 -25.98 30.05
N PHE A 56 26.06 -24.70 29.94
CA PHE A 56 27.11 -24.09 30.77
C PHE A 56 26.82 -24.24 32.27
N VAL A 57 25.59 -23.92 32.70
CA VAL A 57 25.18 -24.07 34.11
C VAL A 57 25.22 -25.54 34.55
N VAL A 58 24.71 -26.46 33.73
CA VAL A 58 24.72 -27.91 34.04
C VAL A 58 26.15 -28.43 34.17
N VAL A 59 27.05 -28.06 33.25
CA VAL A 59 28.46 -28.45 33.28
C VAL A 59 29.15 -27.87 34.50
N TRP A 60 28.89 -26.61 34.85
CA TRP A 60 29.45 -25.97 36.03
C TRP A 60 29.05 -26.69 37.33
N ILE A 61 27.77 -27.02 37.47
CA ILE A 61 27.25 -27.79 38.59
C ILE A 61 27.90 -29.19 38.60
N ALA A 62 27.97 -29.87 37.44
CA ALA A 62 28.56 -31.20 37.35
C ALA A 62 30.03 -31.23 37.78
N ILE A 63 30.85 -30.28 37.33
CA ILE A 63 32.27 -30.15 37.72
C ILE A 63 32.39 -29.94 39.24
N ASN A 64 31.53 -29.10 39.83
CA ASN A 64 31.54 -28.82 41.26
C ASN A 64 31.04 -29.98 42.12
N VAL A 65 30.04 -30.74 41.64
CA VAL A 65 29.47 -31.90 42.34
C VAL A 65 30.39 -33.12 42.27
N ILE A 66 30.98 -33.38 41.11
CA ILE A 66 31.95 -34.47 40.92
C ILE A 66 33.24 -34.17 41.70
N GLY A 67 33.50 -32.89 42.00
CA GLY A 67 34.65 -32.48 42.79
C GLY A 67 35.94 -32.86 42.08
N LEU A 68 36.12 -32.35 40.85
CA LEU A 68 37.17 -32.77 39.90
C LEU A 68 38.62 -32.68 40.45
N PHE A 69 38.85 -32.21 41.68
CA PHE A 69 40.15 -32.16 42.35
C PHE A 69 40.12 -32.51 43.84
N GLY A 70 39.07 -33.17 44.36
CA GLY A 70 38.91 -33.43 45.81
C GLY A 70 38.67 -32.17 46.67
N LEU A 71 38.82 -30.97 46.10
CA LEU A 71 38.37 -29.70 46.64
C LEU A 71 37.00 -29.34 46.08
N ARG A 72 36.04 -29.05 46.97
CA ARG A 72 34.74 -28.48 46.61
C ARG A 72 34.94 -26.99 46.30
N TRP A 73 35.25 -26.68 45.05
CA TRP A 73 35.59 -25.33 44.58
C TRP A 73 34.42 -24.33 44.73
N ASP A 74 33.17 -24.79 44.67
CA ASP A 74 31.96 -23.99 44.94
C ASP A 74 30.85 -24.85 45.58
N PRO A 75 30.84 -25.02 46.92
CA PRO A 75 29.79 -25.76 47.63
C PRO A 75 28.41 -25.10 47.50
N TYR A 76 27.34 -25.89 47.62
CA TYR A 76 25.96 -25.38 47.64
C TYR A 76 25.83 -24.25 48.69
N PRO A 77 25.40 -23.02 48.32
CA PRO A 77 24.52 -22.67 47.19
C PRO A 77 25.19 -22.03 45.94
N PHE A 78 26.42 -22.41 45.58
CA PHE A 78 27.13 -21.95 44.37
C PHE A 78 27.37 -20.41 44.33
N ILE A 79 28.13 -19.89 45.29
CA ILE A 79 28.35 -18.44 45.45
C ILE A 79 29.09 -17.83 44.25
N LEU A 80 30.00 -18.57 43.63
CA LEU A 80 30.78 -18.06 42.50
C LEU A 80 29.93 -17.95 41.24
N LEU A 81 29.04 -18.92 41.01
CA LEU A 81 28.08 -18.87 39.91
C LEU A 81 27.15 -17.66 40.05
N ASN A 82 26.64 -17.42 41.26
CA ASN A 82 25.80 -16.26 41.55
C ASN A 82 26.55 -14.93 41.39
N LEU A 83 27.81 -14.87 41.82
CA LEU A 83 28.64 -13.69 41.63
C LEU A 83 28.82 -13.38 40.14
N PHE A 84 29.10 -14.41 39.33
CA PHE A 84 29.23 -14.26 37.88
C PHE A 84 27.94 -13.74 37.23
N PHE A 85 26.78 -14.31 37.58
CA PHE A 85 25.48 -13.82 37.10
C PHE A 85 25.20 -12.38 37.54
N SER A 86 25.56 -12.02 38.76
CA SER A 86 25.37 -10.65 39.27
C SER A 86 26.22 -9.65 38.50
N THR A 87 27.48 -9.99 38.22
CA THR A 87 28.36 -9.17 37.37
C THR A 87 27.86 -9.10 35.93
N GLN A 88 27.36 -10.22 35.38
CA GLN A 88 26.81 -10.29 34.03
C GLN A 88 25.62 -9.34 33.87
N ALA A 89 24.69 -9.33 34.82
CA ALA A 89 23.56 -8.41 34.83
C ALA A 89 24.01 -6.94 34.95
N SER A 90 25.00 -6.66 35.80
CA SER A 90 25.53 -5.31 36.03
C SER A 90 26.17 -4.71 34.76
N TYR A 91 26.93 -5.49 34.00
CA TYR A 91 27.54 -5.04 32.74
C TYR A 91 26.56 -5.03 31.56
N ALA A 92 25.46 -5.80 31.63
CA ALA A 92 24.43 -5.77 30.61
C ALA A 92 23.70 -4.42 30.55
N ALA A 93 23.41 -3.79 31.69
CA ALA A 93 22.69 -2.51 31.74
C ALA A 93 23.31 -1.37 30.88
N PRO A 94 24.62 -1.05 30.99
CA PRO A 94 25.23 -0.02 30.15
C PRO A 94 25.30 -0.42 28.67
N LEU A 95 25.49 -1.71 28.36
CA LEU A 95 25.46 -2.19 26.97
C LEU A 95 24.07 -2.06 26.35
N ILE A 96 23.02 -2.38 27.10
CA ILE A 96 21.63 -2.25 26.67
C ILE A 96 21.29 -0.77 26.48
N LEU A 97 21.69 0.10 27.40
CA LEU A 97 21.44 1.54 27.30
C LEU A 97 22.07 2.16 26.03
N LEU A 98 23.30 1.75 25.69
CA LEU A 98 23.95 2.17 24.45
C LEU A 98 23.27 1.59 23.20
N ALA A 99 22.74 0.37 23.28
CA ALA A 99 21.97 -0.23 22.19
C ALA A 99 20.62 0.47 21.97
N GLN A 100 19.94 0.86 23.06
CA GLN A 100 18.64 1.53 23.04
C GLN A 100 18.71 2.92 22.42
N ASN A 101 19.68 3.77 22.83
CA ASN A 101 19.83 5.12 22.27
C ASN A 101 19.92 5.13 20.73
N ARG A 102 20.52 4.09 20.14
CA ARG A 102 20.62 3.96 18.68
C ARG A 102 19.36 3.42 18.02
N GLN A 103 18.63 2.55 18.71
CA GLN A 103 17.34 2.08 18.23
C GLN A 103 16.38 3.28 18.16
N ASP A 104 16.37 4.11 19.19
CA ASP A 104 15.55 5.33 19.24
C ASP A 104 15.90 6.33 18.12
N ASP A 105 17.18 6.50 17.80
CA ASP A 105 17.62 7.35 16.68
C ASP A 105 17.15 6.81 15.31
N ARG A 106 17.25 5.49 15.08
CA ARG A 106 16.74 4.85 13.85
C ARG A 106 15.22 4.95 13.77
N ASP A 107 14.54 4.67 14.87
CA ASP A 107 13.09 4.72 14.96
C ASP A 107 12.60 6.15 14.69
N ARG A 108 13.31 7.17 15.17
CA ARG A 108 13.02 8.58 14.87
C ARG A 108 13.14 8.90 13.39
N VAL A 109 14.20 8.45 12.71
CA VAL A 109 14.37 8.65 11.25
C VAL A 109 13.28 7.92 10.48
N GLN A 110 12.94 6.69 10.89
CA GLN A 110 11.90 5.90 10.26
C GLN A 110 10.52 6.56 10.41
N ILE A 111 10.20 7.11 11.58
CA ILE A 111 8.96 7.86 11.82
C ILE A 111 8.89 9.10 10.92
N GLU A 112 9.98 9.85 10.78
CA GLU A 112 10.00 11.05 9.95
C GLU A 112 9.82 10.72 8.46
N GLN A 113 10.47 9.65 7.99
CA GLN A 113 10.27 9.17 6.63
C GLN A 113 8.85 8.66 6.40
N ASP A 114 8.26 7.97 7.37
CA ASP A 114 6.89 7.46 7.29
C ASP A 114 5.88 8.60 7.24
N ARG A 115 6.08 9.66 8.04
CA ARG A 115 5.29 10.90 7.94
C ARG A 115 5.37 11.51 6.55
N SER A 116 6.57 11.72 6.02
CA SER A 116 6.74 12.29 4.67
C SER A 116 6.11 11.42 3.59
N ARG A 117 6.18 10.08 3.72
CA ARG A 117 5.50 9.16 2.80
C ARG A 117 3.99 9.26 2.92
N ASN A 118 3.44 9.32 4.12
CA ASN A 118 2.00 9.47 4.35
C ASN A 118 1.46 10.79 3.77
N GLU A 119 2.19 11.89 3.92
CA GLU A 119 1.81 13.17 3.30
C GLU A 119 1.75 13.07 1.77
N ARG A 120 2.73 12.39 1.15
CA ARG A 120 2.72 12.15 -0.30
C ARG A 120 1.57 11.23 -0.72
N ASN A 121 1.33 10.15 0.01
CA ASN A 121 0.23 9.23 -0.27
C ASN A 121 -1.14 9.92 -0.17
N LEU A 122 -1.31 10.83 0.80
CA LEU A 122 -2.51 11.65 0.93
C LEU A 122 -2.66 12.54 -0.31
N ALA A 123 -1.61 13.25 -0.70
CA ALA A 123 -1.62 14.12 -1.88
C ALA A 123 -1.92 13.35 -3.18
N ASP A 124 -1.32 12.16 -3.37
CA ASP A 124 -1.59 11.30 -4.52
C ASP A 124 -3.05 10.80 -4.52
N THR A 125 -3.59 10.46 -3.35
CA THR A 125 -4.99 10.04 -3.22
C THR A 125 -5.94 11.19 -3.53
N GLU A 126 -5.66 12.40 -3.04
CA GLU A 126 -6.42 13.60 -3.37
C GLU A 126 -6.37 13.92 -4.86
N TYR A 127 -5.18 13.80 -5.48
CA TYR A 127 -4.99 13.99 -6.91
C TYR A 127 -5.82 12.98 -7.72
N LEU A 128 -5.67 11.68 -7.44
CA LEU A 128 -6.43 10.63 -8.11
C LEU A 128 -7.94 10.81 -7.91
N THR A 129 -8.39 11.20 -6.72
CA THR A 129 -9.81 11.46 -6.45
C THR A 129 -10.34 12.61 -7.31
N ARG A 130 -9.54 13.69 -7.47
CA ARG A 130 -9.89 14.82 -8.32
C ARG A 130 -9.92 14.43 -9.80
N GLU A 131 -8.95 13.67 -10.27
CA GLU A 131 -8.90 13.17 -11.64
C GLU A 131 -10.09 12.23 -11.94
N VAL A 132 -10.42 11.32 -11.01
CA VAL A 132 -11.60 10.44 -11.16
C VAL A 132 -12.90 11.25 -11.18
N ALA A 133 -13.01 12.31 -10.37
CA ALA A 133 -14.17 13.20 -10.40
C ALA A 133 -14.28 13.95 -11.73
N ALA A 134 -13.16 14.45 -12.28
CA ALA A 134 -13.12 15.09 -13.59
C ALA A 134 -13.48 14.11 -14.72
N LEU A 135 -12.90 12.91 -14.71
CA LEU A 135 -13.22 11.83 -15.65
C LEU A 135 -14.72 11.48 -15.58
N ARG A 136 -15.30 11.37 -14.39
CA ARG A 136 -16.73 11.09 -14.21
C ARG A 136 -17.62 12.18 -14.84
N ILE A 137 -17.25 13.45 -14.71
CA ILE A 137 -17.99 14.56 -15.33
C ILE A 137 -17.91 14.46 -16.86
N SER A 138 -16.70 14.28 -17.41
CA SER A 138 -16.51 14.13 -18.86
C SER A 138 -17.27 12.92 -19.44
N LEU A 139 -17.30 11.79 -18.73
CA LEU A 139 -18.07 10.61 -19.12
C LEU A 139 -19.57 10.86 -19.02
N ARG A 140 -20.04 11.65 -18.05
CA ARG A 140 -21.46 12.01 -17.96
C ARG A 140 -21.91 12.84 -19.15
N GLU A 141 -21.06 13.73 -19.66
CA GLU A 141 -21.35 14.54 -20.85
C GLU A 141 -21.40 13.68 -22.13
N VAL A 142 -20.45 12.76 -22.31
CA VAL A 142 -20.35 11.91 -23.53
C VAL A 142 -21.31 10.70 -23.50
N ALA A 143 -21.59 10.14 -22.34
CA ALA A 143 -22.43 8.95 -22.15
C ALA A 143 -23.78 9.28 -21.51
N THR A 144 -24.42 10.38 -21.91
CA THR A 144 -25.82 10.56 -21.55
C THR A 144 -26.60 9.45 -22.26
N ARG A 145 -27.31 8.60 -21.51
CA ARG A 145 -28.14 7.49 -22.03
C ARG A 145 -29.02 7.93 -23.21
N ASP A 146 -29.49 9.18 -23.18
CA ASP A 146 -30.32 9.77 -24.22
C ASP A 146 -29.55 10.07 -25.51
N PHE A 147 -28.26 10.44 -25.44
CA PHE A 147 -27.39 10.61 -26.61
C PHE A 147 -27.07 9.27 -27.28
N VAL A 148 -26.68 8.27 -26.50
CA VAL A 148 -26.45 6.91 -27.03
C VAL A 148 -27.73 6.35 -27.64
N ARG A 149 -28.89 6.62 -27.01
CA ARG A 149 -30.19 6.20 -27.52
C ARG A 149 -30.61 6.96 -28.77
N SER A 150 -30.35 8.27 -28.86
CA SER A 150 -30.67 9.05 -30.06
C SER A 150 -29.80 8.62 -31.23
N GLU A 151 -28.52 8.32 -31.00
CA GLU A 151 -27.62 7.92 -32.07
C GLU A 151 -27.88 6.50 -32.56
N LEU A 152 -28.19 5.57 -31.66
CA LEU A 152 -28.70 4.27 -32.05
C LEU A 152 -30.00 4.39 -32.86
N ARG A 153 -30.89 5.32 -32.52
CA ARG A 153 -32.13 5.56 -33.28
C ARG A 153 -31.86 6.17 -34.65
N SER A 154 -31.01 7.19 -34.70
CA SER A 154 -30.61 7.87 -35.93
C SER A 154 -30.01 6.88 -36.93
N LEU A 155 -29.07 6.04 -36.47
CA LEU A 155 -28.46 5.00 -37.30
C LEU A 155 -29.46 3.92 -37.74
N LEU A 156 -30.42 3.57 -36.87
CA LEU A 156 -31.46 2.59 -37.23
C LEU A 156 -32.41 3.16 -38.30
N GLU A 157 -32.80 4.43 -38.17
CA GLU A 157 -33.66 5.14 -39.12
C GLU A 157 -32.97 5.27 -40.48
N GLU A 158 -31.68 5.61 -40.49
CA GLU A 158 -30.86 5.67 -41.70
C GLU A 158 -30.79 4.32 -42.42
N LEU A 159 -30.62 3.22 -41.68
CA LEU A 159 -30.58 1.87 -42.24
C LEU A 159 -31.93 1.44 -42.85
N ILE A 160 -33.03 1.75 -42.17
CA ILE A 160 -34.40 1.47 -42.66
C ILE A 160 -34.69 2.29 -43.92
N ALA A 161 -34.34 3.59 -43.91
CA ALA A 161 -34.53 4.44 -45.07
C ALA A 161 -33.76 3.93 -46.30
N HIS A 162 -32.55 3.40 -46.13
CA HIS A 162 -31.82 2.75 -47.22
C HIS A 162 -32.48 1.46 -47.70
N GLN A 163 -33.02 0.63 -46.81
CA GLN A 163 -33.80 -0.56 -47.21
C GLN A 163 -35.06 -0.18 -48.00
N ASP A 164 -35.82 0.82 -47.54
CA ASP A 164 -37.02 1.27 -48.24
C ASP A 164 -36.70 1.89 -49.62
N GLU A 165 -35.58 2.59 -49.75
CA GLU A 165 -35.11 3.10 -51.04
C GLU A 165 -34.68 1.97 -51.99
N ASP A 166 -34.01 0.94 -51.48
CA ASP A 166 -33.62 -0.23 -52.27
C ASP A 166 -34.86 -1.07 -52.69
N ASP A 167 -35.83 -1.28 -51.79
CA ASP A 167 -37.11 -1.94 -52.08
C ASP A 167 -37.96 -1.12 -53.07
N ALA A 168 -37.95 0.22 -53.00
CA ALA A 168 -38.66 1.09 -53.93
C ALA A 168 -37.99 1.17 -55.32
N ARG A 169 -36.69 0.88 -55.40
CA ARG A 169 -35.96 0.73 -56.68
C ARG A 169 -36.26 -0.63 -57.30
N ASP A 170 -36.30 -1.70 -56.51
CA ASP A 170 -36.63 -3.05 -56.98
C ASP A 170 -38.13 -3.16 -57.39
N GLY A 171 -39.03 -2.50 -56.65
CA GLY A 171 -40.46 -2.46 -56.95
C GLY A 171 -40.85 -1.68 -58.22
N ARG A 172 -40.04 -0.70 -58.66
CA ARG A 172 -40.27 0.03 -59.92
C ARG A 172 -39.94 -0.80 -61.16
N ASP A 173 -39.04 -1.77 -61.05
CA ASP A 173 -38.71 -2.67 -62.17
C ASP A 173 -39.78 -3.75 -62.36
N ASN A 174 -40.63 -4.03 -61.35
CA ASN A 174 -41.70 -5.03 -61.44
C ASN A 174 -43.03 -4.51 -62.06
N HIS A 175 -43.23 -3.20 -62.23
CA HIS A 175 -44.54 -2.63 -62.66
C HIS A 175 -44.65 -2.25 -64.15
N ARG A 176 -43.79 -2.76 -65.04
CA ARG A 176 -43.72 -2.35 -66.46
C ARG A 176 -44.36 -3.29 -67.50
N HIS A 177 -45.25 -4.21 -67.10
CA HIS A 177 -46.01 -5.03 -68.07
C HIS A 177 -47.50 -5.21 -67.71
N PRO A 178 -48.45 -4.62 -68.46
CA PRO A 178 -49.84 -5.05 -68.46
C PRO A 178 -50.05 -6.07 -69.60
N GLY A 179 -50.04 -7.36 -69.25
CA GLY A 179 -50.45 -8.46 -70.12
C GLY A 179 -51.95 -8.73 -70.00
N THR A 180 -52.66 -8.59 -71.10
CA THR A 180 -54.06 -9.00 -71.31
C THR A 180 -54.28 -10.48 -70.97
N SER A 181 -55.35 -10.86 -70.27
CA SER A 181 -56.25 -11.98 -70.66
C SER A 181 -57.36 -12.29 -69.63
N SER A 182 -58.60 -12.18 -70.09
CA SER A 182 -59.78 -13.07 -69.91
C SER A 182 -60.02 -13.93 -68.65
N MET A 183 -61.28 -13.82 -68.15
CA MET A 183 -62.18 -14.80 -67.51
C MET A 183 -61.61 -16.13 -66.94
N LYS A 184 -62.04 -16.54 -65.73
CA LYS A 184 -63.14 -17.52 -65.49
C LYS A 184 -63.13 -18.09 -64.03
N SER A 185 -64.33 -18.17 -63.46
CA SER A 185 -64.87 -19.19 -62.54
C SER A 185 -64.16 -19.67 -61.25
N VAL A 186 -64.90 -19.46 -60.13
CA VAL A 186 -65.37 -20.46 -59.13
C VAL A 186 -64.37 -21.19 -58.21
N SER A 187 -64.80 -21.27 -56.95
CA SER A 187 -64.58 -22.35 -55.96
C SER A 187 -63.51 -22.19 -54.88
N ALA A 188 -64.01 -21.86 -53.68
CA ALA A 188 -63.97 -22.68 -52.47
C ALA A 188 -62.64 -22.95 -51.73
N LYS A 189 -62.73 -22.65 -50.42
CA LYS A 189 -62.38 -23.53 -49.28
C LYS A 189 -60.99 -23.38 -48.63
N ASN A 190 -61.01 -22.69 -47.48
CA ASN A 190 -60.66 -23.16 -46.12
C ASN A 190 -59.37 -23.95 -45.87
N GLY A 191 -58.61 -23.52 -44.85
CA GLY A 191 -57.57 -24.28 -44.15
C GLY A 191 -56.38 -23.40 -43.78
N ASN A 192 -56.42 -22.67 -42.66
CA ASN A 192 -55.93 -23.08 -41.33
C ASN A 192 -54.42 -23.39 -41.30
N ASN A 193 -53.69 -22.74 -40.36
CA ASN A 193 -52.77 -23.38 -39.39
C ASN A 193 -51.39 -22.68 -39.18
N LYS A 194 -51.27 -22.07 -37.99
CA LYS A 194 -50.16 -22.10 -36.99
C LYS A 194 -48.80 -21.42 -37.27
N ARG A 195 -48.49 -20.46 -36.37
CA ARG A 195 -47.16 -20.25 -35.76
C ARG A 195 -46.82 -21.40 -34.79
N PRO A 196 -45.53 -21.67 -34.54
CA PRO A 196 -44.88 -21.23 -33.29
C PRO A 196 -43.46 -20.65 -33.55
N THR A 197 -43.06 -19.54 -32.91
CA THR A 197 -42.21 -19.49 -31.70
C THR A 197 -41.08 -20.53 -31.69
N ASN A 198 -39.83 -20.07 -31.78
CA ASN A 198 -38.72 -20.82 -31.22
C ASN A 198 -37.81 -19.88 -30.41
N SER A 199 -37.41 -20.40 -29.26
CA SER A 199 -36.59 -19.82 -28.19
C SER A 199 -35.18 -19.47 -28.61
#